data_AF-A0A8T4VBM8-F1
#
_entry.id   AF-A0A8T4VBM8-F1
#
_cell.length_a   1.000
_cell.length_b   1.000
_cell.length_c   1.000
_cell.angle_alpha   90.00
_cell.angle_beta   90.00
_cell.angle_gamma   90.00
#
_symmetry.space_group_name_H-M   'P 1'
#
loop_
_entity.id
_entity.type
_entity.pdbx_description
1 polymer ?
#
loop_
_entity_poly.entity_id
_entity_poly.type
_entity_poly.pdbx_seq_one_letter_code
_entity_poly.pdbx_strand_id
1 'polypeptide(L)'
;METDISDIAVLCVDPVHKRCGQVGKLIYHDSRESGLLQVEFADGRRVQFPDGGEPRDEWKPVERFYRHNDKAGRAWDSSKDKAGPEGLKARYLGLNVGTIDDLAGNYLAVFREKLE
;
A
#
# COMPACT_ATOMS: atom_id res chain seq x y z
N MET A 1 11.32 -12.66 -10.24
CA MET A 1 11.79 -11.27 -10.04
C MET A 1 11.59 -11.00 -8.56
N GLU A 2 12.68 -10.84 -7.81
CA GLU A 2 12.58 -10.47 -6.40
C GLU A 2 12.17 -9.00 -6.35
N THR A 3 11.04 -8.70 -5.70
CA THR A 3 10.54 -7.32 -5.57
C THR A 3 11.14 -6.76 -4.29
N ASP A 4 11.87 -5.64 -4.39
CA ASP A 4 12.39 -4.98 -3.20
C ASP A 4 11.20 -4.44 -2.38
N ILE A 5 11.24 -4.65 -1.06
CA ILE A 5 10.21 -4.14 -0.16
C ILE A 5 10.12 -2.60 -0.24
N SER A 6 11.21 -1.92 -0.63
CA SER A 6 11.23 -0.48 -0.84
C SER A 6 10.33 0.00 -1.97
N ASP A 7 9.97 -0.92 -2.87
CA ASP A 7 9.14 -0.63 -4.04
C ASP A 7 7.64 -0.84 -3.75
N ILE A 8 7.31 -1.22 -2.52
CA ILE A 8 5.93 -1.49 -2.09
C ILE A 8 5.37 -0.28 -1.34
N ALA A 9 4.32 0.30 -1.92
CA ALA A 9 3.40 1.20 -1.23
C ALA A 9 2.31 0.39 -0.52
N VAL A 10 1.89 0.85 0.65
CA VAL A 10 0.82 0.25 1.43
C VAL A 10 -0.29 1.26 1.59
N LEU A 11 -1.51 0.90 1.19
CA LEU A 11 -2.72 1.69 1.41
C LEU A 11 -3.50 1.11 2.58
N CYS A 12 -3.84 1.93 3.57
CA CYS A 12 -4.82 1.54 4.58
C CYS A 12 -6.22 1.59 3.97
N VAL A 13 -6.89 0.44 3.90
CA VAL A 13 -8.19 0.28 3.23
C VAL A 13 -9.34 0.02 4.20
N ASP A 14 -9.03 -0.27 5.46
CA ASP A 14 -10.05 -0.50 6.47
C ASP A 14 -10.74 0.83 6.88
N PRO A 15 -12.07 0.98 6.65
CA PRO A 15 -12.80 2.19 6.97
C PRO A 15 -12.88 2.53 8.46
N VAL A 16 -12.70 1.56 9.37
CA VAL A 16 -12.70 1.85 10.82
C VAL A 16 -11.30 2.10 11.38
N HIS A 17 -10.25 1.83 10.60
CA HIS A 17 -8.90 2.18 11.00
C HIS A 17 -8.67 3.69 10.91
N LYS A 18 -8.07 4.29 11.94
CA LYS A 18 -7.76 5.73 12.01
C LYS A 18 -6.86 6.25 10.86
N ARG A 19 -6.23 5.34 10.10
CA ARG A 19 -5.38 5.66 8.95
C ARG A 19 -6.03 5.32 7.62
N CYS A 20 -7.31 4.96 7.55
CA CYS A 20 -7.99 4.70 6.28
C CYS A 20 -7.68 5.79 5.24
N GLY A 21 -7.34 5.39 4.02
CA GLY A 21 -6.91 6.28 2.94
C GLY A 21 -5.44 6.71 3.00
N GLN A 22 -4.72 6.52 4.10
CA GLN A 22 -3.31 6.90 4.17
C GLN A 22 -2.43 5.89 3.45
N VAL A 23 -1.44 6.43 2.73
CA VAL A 23 -0.35 5.67 2.13
C VAL A 23 0.81 5.58 3.12
N GLY A 24 1.47 4.44 3.16
CA GLY A 24 2.72 4.23 3.88
C GLY A 24 3.73 3.45 3.05
N LYS A 25 4.97 3.45 3.52
CA LYS A 25 6.08 2.67 2.95
C LYS A 25 6.22 1.36 3.71
N LEU A 26 6.27 0.25 2.99
CA LEU A 26 6.64 -1.03 3.61
C LEU A 26 8.13 -0.99 3.95
N ILE A 27 8.46 -1.21 5.23
CA ILE A 27 9.87 -1.21 5.70
C ILE A 27 10.30 -2.57 6.23
N TYR A 28 9.37 -3.49 6.45
CA TYR A 28 9.63 -4.85 6.88
C TYR A 28 8.43 -5.75 6.60
N HIS A 29 8.69 -6.99 6.21
CA HIS A 29 7.69 -8.06 6.09
C HIS A 29 8.26 -9.34 6.71
N ASP A 30 7.66 -9.80 7.81
CA ASP A 30 7.88 -11.15 8.35
C ASP A 30 6.86 -12.09 7.70
N SER A 31 7.30 -13.09 6.97
CA SER A 31 6.44 -14.07 6.29
C SER A 31 6.30 -15.39 7.05
N ARG A 32 6.74 -15.45 8.32
CA ARG A 32 6.52 -16.60 9.22
C ARG A 32 5.03 -16.77 9.56
N GLU A 33 4.67 -17.85 10.26
CA GLU A 33 3.28 -18.14 10.66
C GLU A 33 2.62 -16.90 11.29
N SER A 34 1.49 -16.48 10.71
CA SER A 34 0.71 -15.25 11.01
C SER A 34 1.21 -13.91 10.45
N GLY A 35 2.25 -13.92 9.61
CA GLY A 35 2.82 -12.83 8.81
C GLY A 35 2.54 -11.36 9.15
N LEU A 36 3.59 -10.55 9.27
CA LEU A 36 3.49 -9.17 9.76
C LEU A 36 4.15 -8.16 8.82
N LEU A 37 3.45 -7.06 8.55
CA LEU A 37 3.93 -5.90 7.82
C LEU A 37 4.26 -4.77 8.79
N GLN A 38 5.44 -4.16 8.68
CA GLN A 38 5.72 -2.88 9.33
C GLN A 38 5.71 -1.77 8.29
N VAL A 39 4.87 -0.76 8.55
CA VAL A 39 4.60 0.33 7.61
C VAL A 39 4.92 1.67 8.26
N GLU A 40 5.72 2.49 7.59
CA GLU A 40 6.04 3.86 8.01
C GLU A 40 5.16 4.86 7.24
N PHE A 41 4.53 5.80 7.95
CA PHE A 41 3.66 6.83 7.37
C PHE A 41 4.36 8.20 7.32
N ALA A 42 3.74 9.16 6.65
CA ALA A 42 4.26 10.53 6.49
C ALA A 42 4.57 11.25 7.82
N ASP A 43 3.90 10.86 8.91
CA ASP A 43 4.13 11.37 10.26
C ASP A 43 5.37 10.77 10.95
N GLY A 44 6.11 9.89 10.26
CA GLY A 44 7.26 9.16 10.77
C GLY A 44 6.91 8.02 11.72
N ARG A 45 5.62 7.79 12.01
CA ARG A 45 5.19 6.69 12.89
C ARG A 45 5.16 5.38 12.12
N ARG A 46 5.57 4.32 12.81
CA ARG A 46 5.54 2.93 12.32
C ARG A 46 4.35 2.21 12.92
N VAL A 47 3.60 1.49 12.09
CA VAL A 47 2.45 0.68 12.51
C VAL A 47 2.63 -0.72 11.96
N GLN A 48 2.22 -1.71 12.74
CA GLN A 48 2.21 -3.11 12.32
C GLN A 48 0.81 -3.48 11.83
N PHE A 49 0.77 -4.23 10.73
CA PHE A 49 -0.46 -4.80 10.18
C PHE A 49 -0.26 -6.30 9.95
N PRO A 50 -1.32 -7.12 10.05
CA PRO A 50 -1.27 -8.48 9.54
C PRO A 50 -1.05 -8.45 8.03
N ASP A 51 -0.28 -9.41 7.50
CA ASP A 51 0.01 -9.50 6.07
C ASP A 51 -1.12 -10.14 5.25
N GLY A 52 -2.14 -10.67 5.94
CA GLY A 52 -3.32 -11.29 5.33
C GLY A 52 -3.04 -12.66 4.70
N GLY A 53 -1.97 -13.32 5.14
CA GLY A 53 -1.54 -14.64 4.68
C GLY A 53 -2.32 -15.80 5.32
N GLU A 54 -3.01 -15.58 6.44
CA GLU A 54 -3.80 -16.63 7.05
C GLU A 54 -5.23 -16.71 6.47
N PRO A 55 -5.77 -17.92 6.26
CA PRO A 55 -7.16 -18.10 5.81
C PRO A 55 -8.21 -17.47 6.74
N ARG A 56 -7.84 -17.18 8.00
CA ARG A 56 -8.69 -16.55 9.02
C ARG A 56 -8.59 -15.02 9.02
N ASP A 57 -7.68 -14.45 8.25
CA ASP A 57 -7.62 -13.00 8.01
C ASP A 57 -8.74 -12.61 7.02
N GLU A 58 -9.99 -12.75 7.48
CA GLU A 58 -11.18 -12.28 6.74
C GLU A 58 -11.12 -10.77 6.47
N TRP A 59 -10.27 -10.07 7.22
CA TRP A 59 -10.10 -8.63 7.15
C TRP A 59 -8.64 -8.24 6.95
N LYS A 60 -8.38 -7.51 5.87
CA LYS A 60 -7.07 -6.97 5.53
C LYS A 60 -7.11 -5.45 5.73
N PRO A 61 -6.53 -4.92 6.82
CA PRO A 61 -6.59 -3.49 7.10
C PRO A 61 -5.78 -2.66 6.09
N VAL A 62 -4.90 -3.33 5.33
CA VAL A 62 -4.04 -2.73 4.33
C VAL A 62 -4.00 -3.56 3.05
N GLU A 63 -3.75 -2.88 1.93
CA GLU A 63 -3.42 -3.47 0.64
C GLU A 63 -2.04 -2.99 0.17
N ARG A 64 -1.34 -3.81 -0.60
CA ARG A 64 0.04 -3.56 -1.07
C ARG A 64 0.03 -3.32 -2.58
N PHE A 65 0.80 -2.33 -3.02
CA PHE A 65 0.90 -1.93 -4.40
C PHE A 65 2.36 -1.70 -4.77
N TYR A 66 2.76 -2.15 -5.96
CA TYR A 66 4.03 -1.74 -6.55
C TYR A 66 3.95 -0.25 -6.91
N ARG A 67 4.98 0.52 -6.54
CA ARG A 67 4.89 1.98 -6.53
C ARG A 67 5.41 2.68 -7.79
N HIS A 68 6.27 2.04 -8.57
CA HIS A 68 6.90 2.66 -9.74
C HIS A 68 6.12 2.42 -11.03
N ASN A 69 6.01 3.42 -11.90
CA ASN A 69 5.39 3.29 -13.23
C ASN A 69 6.38 2.76 -14.29
N ASP A 70 7.10 1.70 -13.94
CA ASP A 70 8.07 1.05 -14.81
C ASP A 70 7.48 -0.22 -15.45
N LYS A 71 8.34 -1.06 -16.04
CA LYS A 71 7.89 -2.33 -16.63
C LYS A 71 7.28 -3.27 -15.58
N ALA A 72 7.82 -3.28 -14.37
CA ALA A 72 7.30 -4.09 -13.28
C ALA A 72 5.94 -3.58 -12.83
N GLY A 73 5.80 -2.27 -12.57
CA GLY A 73 4.53 -1.68 -12.15
C GLY A 73 3.40 -1.90 -13.14
N ARG A 74 3.67 -1.76 -14.44
CA ARG A 74 2.67 -2.08 -15.48
C ARG A 74 2.29 -3.57 -15.50
N ALA A 75 3.22 -4.47 -15.20
CA ALA A 75 2.91 -5.88 -15.06
C ALA A 75 2.04 -6.14 -13.83
N TRP A 76 2.29 -5.44 -12.71
CA TRP A 76 1.46 -5.50 -11.51
C TRP A 76 0.05 -4.93 -11.74
N ASP A 77 -0.09 -3.82 -12.47
CA ASP A 77 -1.40 -3.27 -12.87
C ASP A 77 -2.17 -4.23 -13.78
N SER A 78 -1.47 -5.00 -14.61
CA SER A 78 -2.07 -6.00 -15.50
C SER A 78 -2.37 -7.34 -14.81
N SER A 79 -1.95 -7.50 -13.55
CA SER A 79 -2.22 -8.71 -12.77
C SER A 79 -3.70 -8.80 -12.38
N LYS A 80 -4.13 -10.00 -11.96
CA LYS A 80 -5.50 -10.22 -11.45
C LYS A 80 -5.86 -9.27 -10.29
N ASP A 81 -4.89 -8.98 -9.45
CA ASP A 81 -5.07 -8.16 -8.24
C ASP A 81 -4.92 -6.66 -8.52
N LYS A 82 -4.51 -6.29 -9.75
CA LYS A 82 -4.23 -4.90 -10.17
C LYS A 82 -3.36 -4.16 -9.16
N ALA A 83 -2.31 -4.79 -8.65
CA ALA A 83 -1.52 -4.25 -7.53
C ALA A 83 -0.37 -3.32 -7.99
N GLY A 84 -0.56 -2.54 -9.06
CA GLY A 84 0.41 -1.53 -9.52
C GLY A 84 -0.02 -0.09 -9.17
N PRO A 85 0.66 0.93 -9.74
CA PRO A 85 0.35 2.34 -9.48
C PRO A 85 -1.06 2.76 -9.87
N GLU A 86 -1.59 2.29 -11.00
CA GLU A 86 -2.97 2.59 -11.41
C GLU A 86 -3.99 1.90 -10.50
N GLY A 87 -3.66 0.69 -10.07
CA GLY A 87 -4.35 -0.03 -9.01
C GLY A 87 -4.50 0.74 -7.72
N LEU A 88 -3.40 1.32 -7.24
CA LEU A 88 -3.37 2.16 -6.04
C LEU A 88 -4.32 3.36 -6.19
N LYS A 89 -4.24 4.07 -7.32
CA LYS A 89 -5.11 5.23 -7.62
C LYS A 89 -6.57 4.81 -7.61
N ALA A 90 -6.92 3.75 -8.34
CA ALA A 90 -8.27 3.25 -8.44
C ALA A 90 -8.82 2.79 -7.08
N ARG A 91 -8.00 2.09 -6.29
CA ARG A 91 -8.39 1.61 -4.97
C ARG A 91 -8.66 2.75 -4.00
N TYR A 92 -7.75 3.73 -3.94
CA TYR A 92 -7.91 4.91 -3.09
C TYR A 92 -9.19 5.68 -3.42
N LEU A 93 -9.44 5.97 -4.70
CA LEU A 93 -10.65 6.67 -5.12
C LEU A 93 -11.91 5.86 -4.79
N GLY A 94 -11.86 4.53 -4.92
CA GLY A 94 -12.95 3.63 -4.54
C GLY A 94 -13.27 3.61 -3.04
N LEU A 95 -12.36 4.05 -2.16
CA LEU A 95 -12.63 4.20 -0.73
C LEU A 95 -13.51 5.43 -0.43
N ASN A 96 -13.64 6.38 -1.37
CA ASN A 96 -14.37 7.64 -1.17
C ASN A 96 -13.88 8.47 0.04
N VAL A 97 -12.57 8.41 0.32
CA VAL A 97 -11.92 9.08 1.48
C VAL A 97 -11.23 10.40 1.12
N GLY A 98 -11.09 10.71 -0.17
CA GLY A 98 -10.42 11.92 -0.65
C GLY A 98 -10.30 11.96 -2.16
N THR A 99 -9.50 12.91 -2.64
CA THR A 99 -9.26 13.18 -4.06
C THR A 99 -7.93 12.62 -4.54
N ILE A 100 -7.69 12.65 -5.86
CA ILE A 100 -6.39 12.24 -6.42
C ILE A 100 -5.24 13.16 -5.94
N ASP A 101 -5.52 14.43 -5.68
CA ASP A 101 -4.53 15.38 -5.16
C ASP A 101 -4.16 15.06 -3.71
N ASP A 102 -5.14 14.63 -2.91
CA ASP A 102 -4.89 14.14 -1.54
C ASP A 102 -3.99 12.91 -1.56
N LEU A 103 -4.25 11.96 -2.47
CA LEU A 103 -3.39 10.78 -2.65
C LEU A 103 -1.97 11.19 -3.06
N ALA A 104 -1.82 12.08 -4.05
CA ALA A 104 -0.53 12.56 -4.51
C ALA A 104 0.25 13.26 -3.38
N GLY A 105 -0.43 14.06 -2.54
CA GLY A 105 0.16 14.70 -1.37
C GLY A 105 0.63 13.70 -0.31
N ASN A 106 -0.19 12.70 0.01
CA ASN A 106 0.20 11.62 0.93
C ASN A 106 1.40 10.83 0.41
N TYR A 107 1.37 10.46 -0.89
CA TYR A 107 2.46 9.73 -1.54
C TYR A 107 3.77 10.52 -1.50
N LEU A 108 3.74 11.80 -1.88
CA LEU A 108 4.90 12.69 -1.86
C LEU A 108 5.47 12.85 -0.44
N ALA A 109 4.61 12.93 0.57
CA ALA A 109 5.05 13.07 1.95
C ALA A 109 5.80 11.81 2.46
N VAL A 110 5.41 10.62 1.99
CA VAL A 110 6.04 9.33 2.37
C VAL A 110 7.30 9.06 1.55
N PHE A 111 7.21 9.11 0.22
CA PHE A 111 8.27 8.66 -0.67
C PHE A 111 9.22 9.77 -1.13
N ARG A 112 8.89 11.04 -0.88
CA ARG A 112 9.63 12.21 -1.38
C ARG A 112 9.75 12.23 -2.91
N GLU A 113 8.82 11.55 -3.56
CA GLU A 113 8.71 11.39 -5.02
C GLU A 113 7.27 11.69 -5.44
N LYS A 114 7.08 12.12 -6.68
CA LYS A 114 5.72 12.29 -7.22
C LYS A 114 5.12 10.91 -7.52
N LEU A 115 3.81 10.80 -7.36
CA LEU A 115 3.07 9.66 -7.87
C LEU A 115 3.04 9.76 -9.40
N GLU A 116 3.60 8.75 -10.08
CA GLU A 116 3.69 8.66 -11.55
C GLU A 116 2.56 7.83 -12.17
#